data_AF-A0A8X7BR85-F1
#
_entry.id   AF-A0A8X7BR85-F1
#
_cell.length_a   1.000
_cell.length_b   1.000
_cell.length_c   1.000
_cell.angle_alpha   90.00
_cell.angle_beta   90.00
_cell.angle_gamma   90.00
#
_symmetry.space_group_name_H-M   'P 1'
#
loop_
_entity.id
_entity.type
_entity.pdbx_description
1 polymer ?
#
loop_
_entity_poly.entity_id
_entity_poly.type
_entity_poly.pdbx_seq_one_letter_code
_entity_poly.pdbx_strand_id
1 'polypeptide(L)'
;MAASESNQFNFVDNHRHKRQKFMTDFQRLDYQASKRTTDSVTKFLVCTMQPYNLVDRKEFINMVKVLNPRYSLPGRKHFTATAVPKLYNEVRDKIRQELSLIKKIQFL
;
A
#
# COMPACT_ATOMS: atom_id res chain seq x y z
N MET A 1 -8.24 0.69 -48.46
CA MET A 1 -9.31 -0.04 -47.74
C MET A 1 -8.65 -1.02 -46.80
N ALA A 2 -8.94 -0.85 -45.51
CA ALA A 2 -8.36 -1.59 -44.41
C ALA A 2 -9.00 -2.97 -44.23
N ALA A 3 -8.16 -3.96 -43.94
CA ALA A 3 -8.44 -5.20 -43.20
C ALA A 3 -7.10 -5.96 -43.17
N SER A 4 -6.60 -6.58 -42.12
CA SER A 4 -6.99 -6.71 -40.73
C SER A 4 -5.72 -7.23 -40.07
N GLU A 5 -5.06 -6.45 -39.21
CA GLU A 5 -3.99 -6.99 -38.37
C GLU A 5 -4.66 -7.80 -37.27
N SER A 6 -4.81 -9.10 -37.53
CA SER A 6 -5.13 -10.10 -36.53
C SER A 6 -3.94 -10.24 -35.59
N ASN A 7 -3.81 -9.33 -34.63
CA ASN A 7 -2.91 -9.55 -33.51
C ASN A 7 -3.60 -10.49 -32.52
N GLN A 8 -3.29 -11.78 -32.68
CA GLN A 8 -3.59 -12.83 -31.72
C GLN A 8 -2.93 -12.49 -30.38
N PHE A 9 -3.65 -11.78 -29.52
CA PHE A 9 -3.38 -11.82 -28.09
C PHE A 9 -3.78 -13.21 -27.62
N ASN A 10 -2.87 -14.16 -27.78
CA ASN A 10 -3.03 -15.54 -27.33
C ASN A 10 -3.30 -15.53 -25.83
N PHE A 11 -4.57 -15.69 -25.46
CA PHE A 11 -4.96 -16.05 -24.11
C PHE A 11 -4.43 -17.46 -23.90
N VAL A 12 -3.25 -17.57 -23.29
CA VAL A 12 -2.73 -18.85 -22.83
C VAL A 12 -3.66 -19.30 -21.71
N ASP A 13 -4.60 -20.17 -22.05
CA ASP A 13 -5.38 -20.95 -21.11
C ASP A 13 -4.43 -21.82 -20.29
N ASN A 14 -3.97 -21.23 -19.20
CA ASN A 14 -3.18 -21.91 -18.19
C ASN A 14 -4.12 -22.82 -17.43
N HIS A 15 -4.07 -24.12 -17.73
CA HIS A 15 -4.71 -25.18 -16.95
C HIS A 15 -4.29 -25.08 -15.48
N ARG A 16 -5.03 -24.27 -14.71
CA ARG A 16 -4.84 -24.08 -13.27
C ARG A 16 -5.06 -25.41 -12.59
N HIS A 17 -3.95 -26.10 -12.31
CA HIS A 17 -3.95 -27.12 -11.28
C HIS A 17 -4.44 -26.43 -10.01
N LYS A 18 -5.55 -26.90 -9.44
CA LYS A 18 -6.10 -26.38 -8.19
C LYS A 18 -5.05 -26.62 -7.11
N ARG A 19 -4.21 -25.62 -6.85
CA ARG A 19 -3.18 -25.69 -5.81
C ARG A 19 -3.88 -26.00 -4.49
N GLN A 20 -3.50 -27.11 -3.85
CA GLN A 20 -4.03 -27.45 -2.54
C GLN A 20 -3.60 -26.36 -1.56
N LYS A 21 -4.56 -25.69 -0.94
CA LYS A 21 -4.29 -24.64 0.04
C LYS A 21 -3.88 -25.29 1.36
N PHE A 22 -2.73 -24.91 1.88
CA PHE A 22 -2.28 -25.35 3.19
C PHE A 22 -2.91 -24.49 4.29
N MET A 23 -2.98 -24.99 5.54
CA MET A 23 -3.59 -24.27 6.67
C MET A 23 -2.97 -22.86 6.87
N THR A 24 -1.68 -22.72 6.57
CA THR A 24 -0.92 -21.47 6.64
C THR A 24 -1.31 -20.45 5.56
N ASP A 25 -1.96 -20.87 4.48
CA ASP A 25 -2.45 -19.97 3.42
C ASP A 25 -3.66 -19.13 3.89
N PHE A 26 -4.37 -19.58 4.93
CA PHE A 26 -5.50 -18.86 5.53
C PHE A 26 -5.09 -17.96 6.69
N GLN A 27 -3.86 -18.10 7.18
CA GLN A 27 -3.38 -17.30 8.31
C GLN A 27 -3.22 -15.84 7.88
N ARG A 28 -3.75 -14.93 8.70
CA ARG A 28 -3.54 -13.48 8.51
C ARG A 28 -2.05 -13.17 8.57
N LEU A 29 -1.63 -12.19 7.78
CA LEU A 29 -0.29 -11.65 7.87
C LEU A 29 0.02 -11.23 9.31
N ASP A 30 1.23 -11.51 9.80
CA ASP A 30 1.62 -11.15 11.15
C ASP A 30 1.50 -9.62 11.36
N TYR A 31 1.32 -9.22 12.63
CA TYR A 31 1.04 -7.82 12.95
C TYR A 31 2.13 -6.87 12.45
N GLN A 32 3.40 -7.24 12.59
CA GLN A 32 4.50 -6.36 12.23
C GLN A 32 4.63 -6.21 10.71
N ALA A 33 4.48 -7.29 9.95
CA ALA A 33 4.44 -7.23 8.50
C ALA A 33 3.20 -6.46 8.00
N SER A 34 2.02 -6.70 8.58
CA SER A 34 0.79 -5.96 8.25
C SER A 34 0.92 -4.46 8.50
N LYS A 35 1.51 -4.09 9.64
CA LYS A 35 1.81 -2.69 9.97
C LYS A 35 2.76 -2.08 8.94
N ARG A 36 3.88 -2.75 8.62
CA ARG A 36 4.83 -2.28 7.60
C ARG A 36 4.18 -2.12 6.23
N THR A 37 3.32 -3.06 5.82
CA THR A 37 2.58 -2.95 4.55
C THR A 37 1.62 -1.75 4.58
N THR A 38 0.91 -1.53 5.69
CA THR A 38 0.03 -0.37 5.88
C THR A 38 0.80 0.95 5.82
N ASP A 39 1.97 1.01 6.47
CA ASP A 39 2.85 2.18 6.45
C ASP A 39 3.35 2.48 5.02
N SER A 40 3.69 1.44 4.24
CA SER A 40 4.07 1.59 2.83
C SER A 40 2.93 2.11 1.95
N VAL A 41 1.71 1.60 2.13
CA VAL A 41 0.53 2.13 1.40
C VAL A 41 0.26 3.58 1.80
N THR A 42 0.40 3.92 3.09
CA THR A 42 0.25 5.30 3.59
C THR A 42 1.25 6.24 2.92
N LYS A 43 2.52 5.85 2.85
CA LYS A 43 3.57 6.61 2.15
C LYS A 43 3.26 6.76 0.67
N PHE A 44 2.84 5.70 0.00
CA PHE A 44 2.43 5.76 -1.41
C PHE A 44 1.34 6.83 -1.61
N LEU A 45 0.24 6.77 -0.85
CA LEU A 45 -0.87 7.72 -0.97
C LEU A 45 -0.40 9.18 -0.80
N VAL A 46 0.42 9.45 0.23
CA VAL A 46 0.88 10.80 0.54
C VAL A 46 1.89 11.29 -0.48
N CYS A 47 2.93 10.51 -0.80
CA CYS A 47 3.99 10.93 -1.71
C CYS A 47 3.52 11.07 -3.16
N THR A 48 2.47 10.35 -3.56
CA THR A 48 1.87 10.43 -4.90
C THR A 48 0.58 11.25 -4.94
N MET A 49 0.22 11.92 -3.83
CA MET A 49 -0.96 12.78 -3.69
C MET A 49 -2.27 12.13 -4.17
N GLN A 50 -2.40 10.82 -3.96
CA GLN A 50 -3.55 10.07 -4.43
C GLN A 50 -4.78 10.31 -3.56
N PRO A 51 -5.99 10.31 -4.13
CA PRO A 51 -7.20 10.47 -3.34
C PRO A 51 -7.39 9.25 -2.41
N TYR A 52 -7.87 9.49 -1.20
CA TYR A 52 -8.02 8.41 -0.22
C TYR A 52 -9.03 7.34 -0.61
N ASN A 53 -9.97 7.63 -1.53
CA ASN A 53 -10.89 6.62 -2.06
C ASN A 53 -10.20 5.55 -2.90
N LEU A 54 -8.93 5.73 -3.30
CA LEU A 54 -8.16 4.76 -4.07
C LEU A 54 -8.08 3.39 -3.38
N VAL A 55 -7.92 3.36 -2.05
CA VAL A 55 -7.81 2.10 -1.28
C VAL A 55 -9.11 1.30 -1.23
N ASP A 56 -10.24 1.96 -1.51
CA ASP A 56 -11.55 1.31 -1.60
C ASP A 56 -11.88 0.89 -3.05
N ARG A 57 -11.05 1.26 -4.04
CA ARG A 57 -11.24 0.87 -5.45
C ARG A 57 -10.92 -0.61 -5.65
N LYS A 58 -11.77 -1.30 -6.41
CA LYS A 58 -11.63 -2.74 -6.68
C LYS A 58 -10.29 -3.08 -7.34
N GLU A 59 -9.82 -2.22 -8.25
CA GLU A 59 -8.58 -2.39 -9.00
C GLU A 59 -7.38 -2.37 -8.06
N PHE A 60 -7.35 -1.40 -7.15
CA PHE A 60 -6.28 -1.27 -6.15
C PHE A 60 -6.31 -2.43 -5.15
N ILE A 61 -7.49 -2.79 -4.64
CA ILE A 61 -7.65 -3.93 -3.74
C ILE A 61 -7.17 -5.22 -4.41
N ASN A 62 -7.52 -5.43 -5.68
CA ASN A 62 -7.11 -6.62 -6.43
C ASN A 62 -5.59 -6.65 -6.63
N MET A 63 -4.98 -5.52 -7.00
CA MET A 63 -3.53 -5.39 -7.11
C MET A 63 -2.84 -5.76 -5.79
N VAL A 64 -3.30 -5.19 -4.66
CA VAL A 64 -2.74 -5.47 -3.33
C VAL A 64 -2.89 -6.94 -2.96
N LYS A 65 -4.04 -7.57 -3.26
CA LYS A 65 -4.26 -9.01 -3.03
C LYS A 65 -3.37 -9.91 -3.87
N VAL A 66 -3.07 -9.53 -5.11
CA VAL A 66 -2.12 -10.26 -5.97
C VAL A 66 -0.71 -10.16 -5.38
N LEU A 67 -0.30 -8.97 -4.94
CA LEU A 67 1.02 -8.75 -4.35
C LEU A 67 1.19 -9.43 -2.98
N ASN A 68 0.13 -9.43 -2.15
CA ASN A 68 0.15 -10.07 -0.84
C ASN A 68 -1.26 -10.56 -0.44
N PRO A 69 -1.60 -11.83 -0.73
CA PRO A 69 -2.93 -12.38 -0.45
C PRO A 69 -3.33 -12.40 1.02
N ARG A 70 -2.36 -12.39 1.94
CA ARG A 70 -2.58 -12.48 3.39
C ARG A 70 -2.77 -11.12 4.05
N TYR A 71 -2.51 -10.03 3.33
CA TYR A 71 -2.67 -8.68 3.83
C TYR A 71 -4.11 -8.19 3.69
N SER A 72 -4.68 -7.75 4.81
CA SER A 72 -6.02 -7.16 4.85
C SER A 72 -5.87 -5.64 4.74
N LEU A 73 -6.04 -5.09 3.54
CA LEU A 73 -5.97 -3.64 3.30
C LEU A 73 -7.00 -2.89 4.19
N PRO A 74 -6.58 -1.93 5.02
CA PRO A 74 -7.51 -1.07 5.75
C PRO A 74 -8.35 -0.22 4.80
N GLY A 75 -9.56 0.15 5.23
CA GLY A 75 -10.42 1.04 4.43
C GLY A 75 -9.97 2.50 4.51
N ARG A 76 -10.50 3.33 3.60
CA ARG A 76 -10.21 4.77 3.52
C ARG A 76 -10.25 5.50 4.87
N LYS A 77 -11.24 5.22 5.73
CA LYS A 77 -11.37 5.89 7.05
C LYS A 77 -10.11 5.72 7.90
N HIS A 78 -9.46 4.56 7.86
CA HIS A 78 -8.23 4.31 8.58
C HIS A 78 -7.09 5.20 8.07
N PHE A 79 -6.93 5.30 6.74
CA PHE A 79 -5.89 6.14 6.17
C PHE A 79 -6.12 7.63 6.46
N THR A 80 -7.35 8.12 6.29
CA THR A 80 -7.67 9.54 6.54
C THR A 80 -7.60 9.91 8.02
N ALA A 81 -8.11 9.08 8.93
CA ALA A 81 -8.25 9.44 10.34
C ALA A 81 -7.12 8.94 11.25
N THR A 82 -6.27 8.03 10.77
CA THR A 82 -5.24 7.39 11.61
C THR A 82 -3.88 7.41 10.95
N ALA A 83 -3.72 6.70 9.83
CA ALA A 83 -2.38 6.44 9.28
C ALA A 83 -1.70 7.71 8.76
N VAL A 84 -2.40 8.54 7.98
CA VAL A 84 -1.85 9.78 7.42
C VAL A 84 -1.61 10.84 8.50
N PRO A 85 -2.56 11.14 9.41
CA PRO A 85 -2.30 12.07 10.52
C PRO A 85 -1.12 11.63 11.40
N LYS A 86 -0.98 10.32 11.65
CA LYS A 86 0.15 9.77 12.40
C LYS A 86 1.48 10.03 11.67
N LEU A 87 1.56 9.69 10.39
CA LEU A 87 2.77 9.94 9.58
C LEU A 87 3.13 11.43 9.55
N TYR A 88 2.14 12.32 9.42
CA TYR A 88 2.36 13.76 9.48
C TYR A 88 2.96 14.20 10.82
N ASN A 89 2.39 13.75 11.95
CA ASN A 89 2.89 14.09 13.27
C ASN A 89 4.33 13.58 13.49
N GLU A 90 4.63 12.35 13.06
CA GLU A 90 5.98 11.78 13.15
C GLU A 90 7.01 12.64 12.40
N VAL A 91 6.71 13.02 11.15
CA VAL A 91 7.60 13.86 10.34
C VAL A 91 7.73 15.26 10.93
N ARG A 92 6.61 15.88 11.31
CA ARG A 92 6.57 17.21 11.93
C ARG A 92 7.39 17.26 13.22
N ASP A 93 7.24 16.26 14.08
CA ASP A 93 7.92 16.23 15.37
C ASP A 93 9.42 15.97 15.20
N LYS A 94 9.81 15.15 14.21
CA LYS A 94 11.22 15.00 13.79
C LYS A 94 11.81 16.34 13.33
N ILE A 95 11.14 17.06 12.44
CA ILE A 95 11.60 18.37 11.96
C ILE A 95 11.72 19.35 13.14
N ARG A 96 10.76 19.37 14.08
CA ARG A 96 10.84 20.23 15.28
C ARG A 96 12.03 19.89 16.16
N GLN A 97 12.34 18.61 16.34
CA GLN A 97 13.51 18.17 17.09
C GLN A 97 14.79 18.66 16.42
N GLU A 98 14.93 18.45 15.11
CA GLU A 98 16.08 18.92 14.33
C GLU A 98 16.26 20.45 14.45
N LEU A 99 15.17 21.21 14.28
CA LEU A 99 15.20 22.68 14.45
C LEU A 99 15.57 23.11 15.89
N SER A 100 15.11 22.38 16.91
CA SER A 100 15.45 22.68 18.30
C SER A 100 16.93 22.46 18.61
N LEU A 101 17.55 21.44 17.98
CA LEU A 101 18.98 21.16 18.13
C LEU A 101 19.82 22.26 17.49
N ILE A 102 19.45 22.70 16.28
CA ILE A 102 20.13 23.80 15.58
C ILE A 102 20.10 25.08 16.42
N LYS A 103 18.94 25.44 16.98
CA LYS A 103 18.82 26.60 17.87
C LYS A 103 19.77 26.51 19.06
N LYS A 104 19.85 25.35 19.73
CA LYS A 104 20.76 25.17 20.88
C LYS A 104 22.23 25.38 20.50
N ILE A 105 22.65 24.93 19.32
CA ILE A 105 24.03 25.09 18.85
C ILE A 105 24.34 26.55 18.53
N GLN A 106 23.39 27.32 17.98
CA GLN A 106 23.60 28.73 17.62
C GLN A 106 23.80 29.65 18.84
N PHE A 107 23.41 29.21 20.05
CA PHE A 107 23.53 30.00 21.30
C PHE A 107 24.66 29.50 22.23
N LEU A 108 25.59 28.68 21.72
CA LEU A 108 26.84 28.29 22.39
C LEU A 108 28.02 28.93 21.66
#